data_AF-A0A5J9WUX7-F1
#
_entry.id   AF-A0A5J9WUX7-F1
#
_cell.length_a   1.000
_cell.length_b   1.000
_cell.length_c   1.000
_cell.angle_alpha   90.00
_cell.angle_beta   90.00
_cell.angle_gamma   90.00
#
_symmetry.space_group_name_H-M   'P 1'
#
loop_
_entity.id
_entity.type
_entity.pdbx_description
1 polymer ?
#
loop_
_entity_poly.entity_id
_entity_poly.type
_entity_poly.pdbx_seq_one_letter_code
_entity_poly.pdbx_strand_id
1 'polypeptide(L)'
;MALVSNGDPRLRVYEPSFSCQFPSAEEESACRSRVLYKIHISYQKALKQLNKVRAAEGLCFGFLDPVSNIVFNTLIPYNKSRPESRRYKREEPVVVVSERKLKELVRRSLDGLVAFLVRFFPDLAECQALRYLLLAEADLLVASRIALSDLGMRRFG
;
A
#
# COMPACT_ATOMS: atom_id res chain seq x y z
N MET A 1 19.39 -21.24 -11.90
CA MET A 1 18.20 -20.62 -11.29
C MET A 1 17.99 -21.27 -9.94
N ALA A 2 18.22 -20.54 -8.84
CA ALA A 2 18.05 -21.08 -7.49
C ALA A 2 16.56 -21.11 -7.15
N LEU A 3 16.04 -22.30 -6.83
CA LEU A 3 14.69 -22.45 -6.30
C LEU A 3 14.66 -21.83 -4.91
N VAL A 4 13.93 -20.71 -4.78
CA VAL A 4 13.65 -20.10 -3.49
C VAL A 4 12.86 -21.13 -2.67
N SER A 5 13.40 -21.49 -1.50
CA SER A 5 12.76 -22.42 -0.57
C SER A 5 11.37 -21.91 -0.21
N ASN A 6 10.35 -22.63 -0.68
CA ASN A 6 8.98 -22.41 -0.24
C ASN A 6 8.94 -22.58 1.29
N GLY A 7 8.48 -21.54 1.99
CA GLY A 7 8.38 -21.55 3.45
C GLY A 7 7.44 -22.65 3.95
N ASP A 8 7.65 -23.07 5.20
CA ASP A 8 6.93 -24.13 5.89
C ASP A 8 5.41 -24.07 5.61
N PRO A 9 4.81 -25.11 5.00
CA PRO A 9 3.38 -25.18 4.70
C PRO A 9 2.49 -25.00 5.94
N ARG A 10 3.01 -25.28 7.14
CA ARG A 10 2.26 -25.26 8.41
C ARG A 10 1.96 -23.87 8.97
N LEU A 11 2.52 -22.80 8.40
CA LEU A 11 2.24 -21.42 8.82
C LEU A 11 1.13 -20.75 8.00
N ARG A 12 0.48 -21.48 7.08
CA ARG A 12 -0.51 -20.91 6.18
C ARG A 12 -1.90 -20.95 6.83
N VAL A 13 -2.53 -19.78 6.92
CA VAL A 13 -3.93 -19.68 7.38
C VAL A 13 -4.90 -20.29 6.34
N TYR A 14 -4.42 -20.59 5.12
CA TYR A 14 -5.26 -21.10 4.07
C TYR A 14 -4.51 -21.96 3.02
N GLU A 15 -5.26 -22.83 2.32
CA GLU A 15 -4.87 -23.74 1.23
C GLU A 15 -4.80 -23.10 -0.17
N PRO A 16 -3.95 -23.63 -1.08
CA PRO A 16 -3.78 -23.11 -2.44
C PRO A 16 -4.99 -23.17 -3.35
N SER A 17 -5.25 -22.09 -4.08
CA SER A 17 -6.24 -22.04 -5.16
C SER A 17 -5.59 -21.57 -6.47
N PHE A 18 -5.59 -22.43 -7.51
CA PHE A 18 -4.88 -22.18 -8.77
C PHE A 18 -5.70 -21.44 -9.85
N SER A 19 -6.83 -20.82 -9.50
CA SER A 19 -7.82 -20.34 -10.49
C SER A 19 -7.61 -18.92 -11.03
N CYS A 20 -6.37 -18.42 -11.12
CA CYS A 20 -6.14 -17.13 -11.78
C CYS A 20 -6.16 -17.29 -13.31
N GLN A 21 -7.20 -16.78 -13.98
CA GLN A 21 -7.09 -16.43 -15.40
C GLN A 21 -6.06 -15.29 -15.50
N PHE A 22 -5.02 -15.47 -16.30
CA PHE A 22 -3.97 -14.47 -16.46
C PHE A 22 -4.51 -13.28 -17.27
N PRO A 23 -4.62 -12.07 -16.67
CA PRO A 23 -5.00 -10.88 -17.44
C PRO A 23 -3.89 -10.54 -18.44
N SER A 24 -4.25 -9.85 -19.51
CA SER A 24 -3.28 -9.28 -20.44
C SER A 24 -2.40 -8.25 -19.75
N ALA A 25 -1.18 -8.04 -20.27
CA ALA A 25 -0.25 -7.05 -19.72
C ALA A 25 -0.85 -5.62 -19.73
N GLU A 26 -1.70 -5.32 -20.71
CA GLU A 26 -2.40 -4.03 -20.82
C GLU A 26 -3.43 -3.84 -19.70
N GLU A 27 -4.22 -4.87 -19.42
CA GLU A 27 -5.22 -4.85 -18.34
C GLU A 27 -4.56 -4.71 -16.97
N GLU A 28 -3.44 -5.40 -16.73
CA GLU A 28 -2.68 -5.28 -15.50
C GLU A 28 -2.12 -3.87 -15.33
N SER A 29 -1.52 -3.31 -16.38
CA SER A 29 -0.99 -1.94 -16.39
C SER A 29 -2.10 -0.90 -16.14
N ALA A 30 -3.27 -1.08 -16.75
CA ALA A 30 -4.43 -0.22 -16.53
C ALA A 30 -4.96 -0.33 -15.10
N CYS A 31 -5.06 -1.54 -14.55
CA CYS A 31 -5.46 -1.78 -13.17
C CYS A 31 -4.50 -1.09 -12.20
N ARG A 32 -3.19 -1.33 -12.35
CA ARG A 32 -2.13 -0.73 -11.53
C ARG A 32 -2.21 0.81 -11.56
N SER A 33 -2.39 1.39 -12.74
CA SER A 33 -2.52 2.84 -12.92
C SER A 33 -3.73 3.42 -12.20
N ARG A 34 -4.86 2.71 -12.20
CA ARG A 34 -6.09 3.11 -11.49
C ARG A 34 -5.91 3.06 -9.97
N VAL A 35 -5.22 2.04 -9.44
CA VAL A 35 -4.91 1.97 -7.99
C VAL A 35 -3.96 3.10 -7.59
N LEU A 36 -2.90 3.35 -8.37
CA LEU A 36 -1.99 4.48 -8.14
C LEU A 36 -2.74 5.81 -8.11
N TYR A 37 -3.71 6.00 -9.01
CA TYR A 37 -4.55 7.19 -9.01
C TYR A 37 -5.39 7.31 -7.72
N LYS A 38 -6.02 6.22 -7.26
CA LYS A 38 -6.78 6.20 -5.99
C LYS A 38 -5.89 6.58 -4.80
N ILE A 39 -4.69 6.00 -4.71
CA ILE A 39 -3.72 6.34 -3.65
C ILE A 39 -3.30 7.81 -3.76
N HIS A 40 -3.05 8.33 -4.97
CA HIS A 40 -2.72 9.74 -5.18
C HIS A 40 -3.81 10.68 -4.67
N ILE A 41 -5.09 10.37 -4.93
CA ILE A 41 -6.23 11.13 -4.40
C ILE A 41 -6.24 11.09 -2.86
N SER A 42 -5.92 9.96 -2.25
CA SER A 42 -5.80 9.85 -0.78
C SER A 42 -4.69 10.76 -0.23
N TYR A 43 -3.53 10.84 -0.90
CA TYR A 43 -2.49 11.81 -0.52
C TYR A 43 -2.95 13.26 -0.66
N GLN A 44 -3.67 13.61 -1.73
CA GLN A 44 -4.22 14.97 -1.88
C GLN A 44 -5.18 15.32 -0.73
N LYS A 45 -6.02 14.36 -0.31
CA LYS A 45 -6.91 14.53 0.85
C LYS A 45 -6.12 14.67 2.15
N ALA A 46 -5.13 13.82 2.39
CA ALA A 46 -4.29 13.86 3.59
C ALA A 46 -3.48 15.17 3.70
N LEU A 47 -2.90 15.65 2.59
CA LEU A 47 -2.16 16.91 2.54
C LEU A 47 -3.03 18.12 2.89
N LYS A 48 -4.32 18.10 2.55
CA LYS A 48 -5.28 19.13 2.97
C LYS A 48 -5.50 19.10 4.49
N GLN A 49 -5.49 17.93 5.12
CA GLN A 49 -5.67 17.77 6.57
C GLN A 49 -4.42 18.13 7.38
N LEU A 50 -3.22 17.87 6.85
CA LEU A 50 -1.94 18.16 7.49
C LEU A 50 -1.55 19.66 7.49
N ASN A 51 -2.43 20.54 6.99
CA ASN A 51 -2.31 22.00 7.03
C ASN A 51 -0.97 22.57 6.52
N LYS A 52 -0.35 21.95 5.50
CA LYS A 52 0.96 22.35 4.91
C LYS A 52 2.15 22.43 5.89
N VAL A 53 1.96 22.14 7.18
CA VAL A 53 3.00 22.26 8.22
C VAL A 53 4.05 21.15 8.07
N ARG A 54 3.63 19.98 7.60
CA ARG A 54 4.52 18.83 7.41
C ARG A 54 4.48 18.35 5.96
N ALA A 55 5.67 18.09 5.40
CA ALA A 55 5.78 17.29 4.20
C ALA A 55 5.21 15.89 4.51
N ALA A 56 4.22 15.43 3.73
CA ALA A 56 3.78 14.04 3.79
C ALA A 56 4.97 13.15 3.40
N GLU A 57 5.55 12.48 4.38
CA GLU A 57 6.56 11.44 4.21
C GLU A 57 6.00 10.06 4.61
N GLY A 58 4.82 10.02 5.22
CA GLY A 58 4.15 8.79 5.63
C GLY A 58 3.61 8.01 4.44
N LEU A 59 3.69 6.68 4.54
CA LEU A 59 3.15 5.75 3.55
C LEU A 59 1.64 5.56 3.74
N CYS A 60 0.93 5.26 2.65
CA CYS A 60 -0.47 4.81 2.69
C CYS A 60 -0.52 3.30 2.97
N PHE A 61 -0.13 2.91 4.19
CA PHE A 61 -0.03 1.51 4.60
C PHE A 61 -0.53 1.32 6.04
N GLY A 62 -1.36 0.30 6.26
CA GLY A 62 -1.99 0.00 7.54
C GLY A 62 -3.46 -0.40 7.37
N PHE A 63 -4.14 -0.68 8.48
CA PHE A 63 -5.54 -1.10 8.50
C PHE A 63 -6.55 0.03 8.76
N LEU A 64 -6.10 1.29 8.80
CA LEU A 64 -7.01 2.43 8.73
C LEU A 64 -7.43 2.69 7.27
N ASP A 65 -8.37 3.62 7.07
CA ASP A 65 -8.63 4.12 5.72
C ASP A 65 -7.37 4.76 5.12
N PRO A 66 -7.25 4.79 3.78
CA PRO A 66 -6.05 5.30 3.10
C PRO A 66 -5.59 6.69 3.56
N VAL A 67 -6.51 7.61 3.85
CA VAL A 67 -6.18 8.99 4.25
C VAL A 67 -5.64 8.99 5.67
N SER A 68 -6.31 8.31 6.59
CA SER A 68 -5.89 8.19 7.98
C SER A 68 -4.53 7.50 8.12
N ASN A 69 -4.24 6.47 7.33
CA ASN A 69 -2.91 5.84 7.30
C ASN A 69 -1.82 6.85 6.92
N ILE A 70 -2.04 7.68 5.90
CA ILE A 70 -1.06 8.69 5.47
C ILE A 70 -0.83 9.73 6.56
N VAL A 71 -1.91 10.25 7.16
CA VAL A 71 -1.83 11.23 8.25
C VAL A 71 -1.09 10.63 9.43
N PHE A 72 -1.52 9.45 9.90
CA PHE A 72 -0.91 8.75 11.03
C PHE A 72 0.58 8.47 10.79
N ASN A 73 0.93 7.85 9.67
CA ASN A 73 2.32 7.52 9.34
C ASN A 73 3.19 8.75 9.07
N THR A 74 2.61 9.91 8.78
CA THR A 74 3.33 11.20 8.70
C THR A 74 3.53 11.82 10.08
N LEU A 75 2.58 11.61 11.00
CA LEU A 75 2.62 12.19 12.34
C LEU A 75 3.47 11.39 13.31
N ILE A 76 3.59 10.07 13.13
CA ILE A 76 4.48 9.24 13.93
C ILE A 76 5.90 9.79 13.78
N PRO A 77 6.53 10.25 14.87
CA PRO A 77 7.94 10.58 14.85
C PRO A 77 8.70 9.27 14.73
N TYR A 78 8.98 8.85 13.49
CA TYR A 78 10.10 7.94 13.28
C TYR A 78 11.31 8.69 13.81
N ASN A 79 12.06 8.09 14.74
CA ASN A 79 13.35 8.60 15.21
C ASN A 79 14.26 8.75 13.98
N LYS A 80 14.12 9.87 13.25
CA LYS A 80 15.18 10.41 12.41
C LYS A 80 16.22 10.78 13.45
N SER A 81 17.15 9.86 13.67
CA SER A 81 18.40 10.10 14.38
C SER A 81 18.94 11.40 13.82
N ARG A 82 18.66 12.48 14.54
CA ARG A 82 19.05 13.82 14.20
C ARG A 82 20.57 13.78 14.35
N PRO A 83 21.38 14.07 13.32
CA PRO A 83 22.73 14.50 13.61
C PRO A 83 22.56 15.74 14.48
N GLU A 84 22.94 15.64 15.75
CA GLU A 84 22.96 16.75 16.70
C GLU A 84 23.98 17.78 16.23
N SER A 85 23.65 18.54 15.19
CA SER A 85 24.38 19.74 14.83
C SER A 85 23.48 20.64 14.01
N ARG A 86 22.73 21.46 14.75
CA ARG A 86 22.40 22.88 14.48
C ARG A 86 21.04 23.19 15.10
N ARG A 87 21.10 23.55 16.38
CA ARG A 87 20.12 24.43 17.02
C ARG A 87 20.19 25.78 16.30
N TYR A 88 19.38 25.96 15.27
CA TYR A 88 18.87 27.28 14.92
C TYR A 88 17.36 27.15 14.86
N LYS A 89 16.66 28.00 15.61
CA LYS A 89 15.23 28.26 15.44
C LYS A 89 15.06 28.70 13.98
N ARG A 90 14.67 27.78 13.11
CA ARG A 90 14.18 28.10 11.78
C ARG A 90 12.68 27.93 11.88
N GLU A 91 11.93 29.00 11.66
CA GLU A 91 10.53 28.92 11.28
C GLU A 91 10.39 27.74 10.33
N GLU A 92 9.61 26.72 10.69
CA GLU A 92 9.47 25.52 9.86
C GLU A 92 8.94 26.01 8.50
N PRO A 93 9.79 26.00 7.45
CA PRO A 93 9.32 26.47 6.16
C PRO A 93 8.21 25.52 5.76
N VAL A 94 7.14 26.04 5.17
CA VAL A 94 6.08 25.24 4.55
C VAL A 94 6.74 24.31 3.53
N VAL A 95 7.06 23.07 3.92
CA VAL A 95 7.74 22.11 3.05
C VAL A 95 6.67 21.50 2.16
N VAL A 96 6.45 22.14 1.01
CA VAL A 96 5.61 21.58 -0.06
C VAL A 96 6.28 20.30 -0.56
N VAL A 97 5.58 19.16 -0.44
CA VAL A 97 6.04 17.90 -1.00
C VAL A 97 6.20 18.07 -2.51
N SER A 98 7.40 17.81 -3.03
CA SER A 98 7.63 17.89 -4.48
C SER A 98 6.80 16.83 -5.20
N GLU A 99 6.34 17.13 -6.42
CA GLU A 99 5.54 16.19 -7.21
C GLU A 99 6.28 14.86 -7.43
N ARG A 100 7.61 14.91 -7.63
CA ARG A 100 8.47 13.72 -7.74
C ARG A 100 8.43 12.88 -6.47
N LYS A 101 8.53 13.51 -5.30
CA LYS A 101 8.47 12.80 -4.02
C LYS A 101 7.09 12.20 -3.78
N LEU A 102 6.03 12.90 -4.14
CA LEU A 102 4.66 12.39 -4.05
C LEU A 102 4.46 11.16 -4.94
N LYS A 103 4.94 11.19 -6.20
CA LYS A 103 4.90 10.02 -7.09
C LYS A 103 5.61 8.82 -6.49
N GLU A 104 6.78 9.03 -5.89
CA GLU A 104 7.54 7.97 -5.22
C GLU A 104 6.78 7.38 -4.02
N LEU A 105 6.19 8.23 -3.17
CA LEU A 105 5.39 7.79 -2.03
C LEU A 105 4.16 6.98 -2.44
N VAL A 106 3.47 7.41 -3.51
CA VAL A 106 2.33 6.70 -4.09
C VAL A 106 2.76 5.30 -4.58
N ARG A 107 3.88 5.20 -5.31
CA ARG A 107 4.41 3.91 -5.78
C ARG A 107 4.79 3.00 -4.63
N ARG A 108 5.58 3.48 -3.68
CA ARG A 108 6.00 2.70 -2.50
C ARG A 108 4.83 2.26 -1.62
N SER A 109 3.77 3.08 -1.54
CA SER A 109 2.56 2.70 -0.83
C SER A 109 1.87 1.54 -1.53
N LEU A 110 1.72 1.59 -2.86
CA LEU A 110 1.16 0.48 -3.63
C LEU A 110 1.99 -0.80 -3.45
N ASP A 111 3.31 -0.70 -3.59
CA ASP A 111 4.20 -1.85 -3.45
C ASP A 111 4.07 -2.50 -2.06
N GLY A 112 3.95 -1.69 -1.01
CA GLY A 112 3.69 -2.17 0.35
C GLY A 112 2.34 -2.88 0.48
N LEU A 113 1.28 -2.30 -0.07
CA LEU A 113 -0.08 -2.89 -0.03
C LEU A 113 -0.13 -4.23 -0.79
N VAL A 114 0.45 -4.28 -1.99
CA VAL A 114 0.55 -5.50 -2.80
C VAL A 114 1.39 -6.54 -2.09
N ALA A 115 2.57 -6.17 -1.58
CA ALA A 115 3.45 -7.08 -0.86
C ALA A 115 2.75 -7.66 0.38
N PHE A 116 1.99 -6.86 1.13
CA PHE A 116 1.21 -7.36 2.25
C PHE A 116 0.17 -8.38 1.78
N LEU A 117 -0.62 -8.05 0.76
CA LEU A 117 -1.67 -8.96 0.28
C LEU A 117 -1.09 -10.26 -0.24
N VAL A 118 -0.04 -10.23 -1.07
CA VAL A 118 0.59 -11.46 -1.61
C VAL A 118 1.32 -12.25 -0.51
N ARG A 119 1.80 -11.60 0.56
CA ARG A 119 2.49 -12.30 1.65
C ARG A 119 1.53 -12.87 2.70
N PHE A 120 0.52 -12.10 3.07
CA PHE A 120 -0.56 -12.53 3.95
C PHE A 120 -1.44 -13.57 3.23
N PHE A 121 -1.56 -13.39 1.91
CA PHE A 121 -2.15 -14.33 1.00
C PHE A 121 -1.13 -14.96 0.00
N PRO A 122 -0.40 -16.04 0.41
CA PRO A 122 0.52 -16.79 -0.44
C PRO A 122 0.04 -17.23 -1.84
N ASP A 123 -1.23 -17.61 -2.01
CA ASP A 123 -1.76 -18.10 -3.29
C ASP A 123 -2.47 -16.99 -4.10
N LEU A 124 -2.36 -15.76 -3.63
CA LEU A 124 -2.85 -14.58 -4.31
C LEU A 124 -1.79 -14.07 -5.28
N ALA A 125 -2.11 -14.05 -6.57
CA ALA A 125 -1.26 -13.43 -7.57
C ALA A 125 -1.25 -11.89 -7.42
N GLU A 126 -0.16 -11.24 -7.83
CA GLU A 126 -0.05 -9.77 -7.79
C GLU A 126 -1.21 -9.07 -8.54
N CYS A 127 -1.60 -9.60 -9.70
CA CYS A 127 -2.72 -9.08 -10.47
C CYS A 127 -4.06 -9.15 -9.71
N GLN A 128 -4.27 -10.20 -8.90
CA GLN A 128 -5.45 -10.33 -8.04
C GLN A 128 -5.40 -9.34 -6.87
N ALA A 129 -4.22 -9.17 -6.26
CA ALA A 129 -4.01 -8.15 -5.23
C ALA A 129 -4.34 -6.74 -5.75
N LEU A 130 -3.84 -6.38 -6.94
CA LEU A 130 -4.16 -5.11 -7.59
C LEU A 130 -5.66 -4.96 -7.84
N ARG A 131 -6.33 -6.02 -8.29
CA ARG A 131 -7.78 -6.01 -8.52
C ARG A 131 -8.57 -5.78 -7.23
N TYR A 132 -8.22 -6.47 -6.14
CA TYR A 132 -8.89 -6.26 -4.85
C TYR A 132 -8.62 -4.88 -4.27
N LEU A 133 -7.40 -4.36 -4.39
CA LEU A 133 -7.08 -2.99 -4.02
C LEU A 133 -7.88 -1.97 -4.84
N LEU A 134 -8.08 -2.23 -6.13
CA LEU A 134 -8.90 -1.36 -6.97
C LEU A 134 -10.37 -1.34 -6.52
N LEU A 135 -10.94 -2.50 -6.22
CA LEU A 135 -12.31 -2.64 -5.71
C LEU A 135 -12.47 -2.00 -4.32
N ALA A 136 -11.43 -2.08 -3.49
CA ALA A 136 -11.41 -1.54 -2.14
C ALA A 136 -11.00 -0.05 -2.06
N GLU A 137 -10.85 0.65 -3.19
CA GLU A 137 -10.37 2.04 -3.23
C GLU A 137 -9.01 2.26 -2.52
N ALA A 138 -8.12 1.28 -2.64
CA ALA A 138 -6.82 1.19 -1.97
C ALA A 138 -6.87 1.05 -0.43
N ASP A 139 -8.02 0.75 0.15
CA ASP A 139 -8.16 0.37 1.55
C ASP A 139 -7.69 -1.08 1.76
N LEU A 140 -6.62 -1.27 2.53
CA LEU A 140 -6.02 -2.59 2.76
C LEU A 140 -6.94 -3.52 3.53
N LEU A 141 -7.67 -3.01 4.52
CA LEU A 141 -8.54 -3.82 5.35
C LEU A 141 -9.73 -4.33 4.53
N VAL A 142 -10.34 -3.45 3.73
CA VAL A 142 -11.42 -3.81 2.81
C VAL A 142 -10.91 -4.78 1.75
N ALA A 143 -9.75 -4.53 1.14
CA ALA A 143 -9.15 -5.43 0.16
C ALA A 143 -8.87 -6.82 0.74
N SER A 144 -8.37 -6.89 1.99
CA SER A 144 -8.12 -8.15 2.69
C SER A 144 -9.40 -8.94 2.94
N ARG A 145 -10.51 -8.25 3.28
CA ARG A 145 -11.82 -8.89 3.44
C ARG A 145 -12.37 -9.42 2.12
N ILE A 146 -12.23 -8.66 1.03
CA ILE A 146 -12.63 -9.11 -0.31
C ILE A 146 -11.83 -10.34 -0.71
N ALA A 147 -10.51 -10.31 -0.53
CA ALA A 147 -9.63 -11.44 -0.83
C ALA A 147 -10.00 -12.68 -0.02
N LEU A 148 -10.23 -12.53 1.28
CA LEU A 148 -10.63 -13.62 2.16
C LEU A 148 -11.97 -14.25 1.72
N SER A 149 -12.96 -13.42 1.39
CA SER A 149 -14.24 -13.91 0.88
C SER A 149 -14.11 -14.64 -0.45
N ASP A 150 -13.36 -14.10 -1.41
CA ASP A 150 -13.16 -14.74 -2.73
C ASP A 150 -12.42 -16.08 -2.61
N LEU A 151 -11.40 -16.15 -1.75
CA LEU A 151 -10.68 -17.38 -1.46
C LEU A 151 -11.55 -18.41 -0.71
N GLY A 152 -12.42 -17.96 0.19
CA GLY A 152 -13.38 -18.83 0.88
C GLY A 152 -14.40 -19.44 -0.07
N MET A 153 -14.91 -18.67 -1.03
CA MET A 153 -15.88 -19.16 -2.03
C MET A 153 -15.28 -20.18 -3.00
N ARG A 154 -13.97 -20.07 -3.32
CA ARG A 154 -13.27 -21.06 -4.16
C ARG A 154 -13.09 -22.43 -3.50
N ARG A 155 -13.31 -22.56 -2.20
CA ARG A 155 -13.18 -23.83 -1.46
C ARG A 155 -14.45 -24.68 -1.44
N PHE A 156 -15.59 -24.11 -1.78
CA PHE A 156 -16.89 -24.78 -1.77
C PHE A 156 -17.49 -24.96 -3.17
N GLY A 157 -16.73 -24.62 -4.22
CA GLY A 157 -17.11 -24.79 -5.62
C GLY A 157 -16.47 -26.00 -6.27
#